data_AF-A0A5N7RPM7-F1
#
_entry.id   AF-A0A5N7RPM7-F1
#
_cell.length_a   1.000
_cell.length_b   1.000
_cell.length_c   1.000
_cell.angle_alpha   90.00
_cell.angle_beta   90.00
_cell.angle_gamma   90.00
#
_symmetry.space_group_name_H-M   'P 1'
#
loop_
_entity.id
_entity.type
_entity.pdbx_description
1 polymer ?
#
loop_
_entity_poly.entity_id
_entity_poly.type
_entity_poly.pdbx_seq_one_letter_code
_entity_poly.pdbx_strand_id
1 'polypeptide(L)'
;MTTLTTATGAPVADNQNSKTAGPRGPVLIEDFHLVEKLQHFNRERIPERVVHAKGSGAYGIFEVTSDITRYTRADLFAQVGRKTDVFIRFSTVGGEKGSADTERDPRGFAIKFYTDEGNWDLVGNNTPVFFIRDGIKFPDFIHTQKRDPRTNLKNPTAMWDFWSLSPESLHQVTTLFSDRGTPDGYRAMHGFGSHTFSMIDAQGGRVWVKYHVLSLQGIRNLHPRDAARLAGEDPDYAQRDLFEAIARGDYPRWRFCIQVMTEEQARATPYDPFDLTKVWPHADFPLIEVGVITLNRNPENYFAEVEQAAFSPSSIVPGLGFSPDRMLQARLFAYHDAHLYRIGTNYQALPVNRPHAPVRTYQRDGAMRSDGNFGGAANYEPNSVAGAPRQDAAHREPPLPLAGDADRYDHRVGNDDTTQAGDLFRLMSADQQALLIENIVNAMKTVPREIQERQIAHFAKADPRYGEGVAKGLGLAA
;
A
#
# COMPACT_ATOMS: atom_id res chain seq x y z
N MET A 1 -27.44 4.07 -32.69
CA MET A 1 -28.02 4.25 -31.34
C MET A 1 -28.03 2.90 -30.66
N THR A 2 -27.65 2.84 -29.39
CA THR A 2 -27.71 1.59 -28.59
C THR A 2 -29.01 1.62 -27.78
N THR A 3 -29.81 0.56 -27.87
CA THR A 3 -31.09 0.45 -27.15
C THR A 3 -30.84 0.17 -25.67
N LEU A 4 -31.50 0.93 -24.77
CA LEU A 4 -31.48 0.66 -23.33
C LEU A 4 -32.23 -0.64 -23.02
N THR A 5 -31.70 -1.46 -22.13
CA THR A 5 -32.33 -2.70 -21.67
C THR A 5 -32.35 -2.80 -20.15
N THR A 6 -33.23 -3.65 -19.62
CA THR A 6 -33.15 -4.18 -18.25
C THR A 6 -31.96 -5.13 -18.09
N ALA A 7 -31.68 -5.57 -16.86
CA ALA A 7 -30.63 -6.56 -16.59
C ALA A 7 -30.94 -7.95 -17.18
N THR A 8 -32.22 -8.24 -17.44
CA THR A 8 -32.68 -9.44 -18.16
C THR A 8 -32.62 -9.30 -19.69
N GLY A 9 -32.18 -8.14 -20.21
CA GLY A 9 -32.05 -7.88 -21.64
C GLY A 9 -33.33 -7.40 -22.33
N ALA A 10 -34.41 -7.11 -21.59
CA ALA A 10 -35.64 -6.60 -22.18
C ALA A 10 -35.49 -5.11 -22.55
N PRO A 11 -35.89 -4.68 -23.77
CA PRO A 11 -35.76 -3.28 -24.19
C PRO A 11 -36.66 -2.35 -23.37
N VAL A 12 -36.14 -1.17 -23.01
CA VAL A 12 -36.82 -0.15 -22.22
C VAL A 12 -37.43 0.90 -23.14
N ALA A 13 -38.75 1.07 -23.08
CA ALA A 13 -39.48 2.01 -23.92
C ALA A 13 -39.44 3.46 -23.42
N ASP A 14 -39.55 3.68 -22.10
CA ASP A 14 -39.52 4.99 -21.46
C ASP A 14 -38.59 4.94 -20.24
N ASN A 15 -37.68 5.91 -20.14
CA ASN A 15 -36.74 6.09 -19.03
C ASN A 15 -36.81 7.51 -18.44
N GLN A 16 -37.84 8.27 -18.80
CA GLN A 16 -38.11 9.64 -18.38
C GLN A 16 -39.30 9.68 -17.41
N ASN A 17 -40.28 8.79 -17.57
CA ASN A 17 -41.51 8.77 -16.77
C ASN A 17 -41.75 7.40 -16.11
N SER A 18 -42.24 7.41 -14.87
CA SER A 18 -42.73 6.21 -14.21
C SER A 18 -44.17 5.88 -14.62
N LYS A 19 -44.56 4.61 -14.54
CA LYS A 19 -45.95 4.18 -14.76
C LYS A 19 -46.86 4.64 -13.62
N THR A 20 -47.89 5.43 -13.93
CA THR A 20 -48.85 5.98 -12.95
C THR A 20 -50.30 5.63 -13.30
N ALA A 21 -51.19 5.64 -12.29
CA ALA A 21 -52.63 5.53 -12.47
C ALA A 21 -53.26 6.85 -12.99
N GLY A 22 -52.97 7.18 -14.26
CA GLY A 22 -53.36 8.44 -14.89
C GLY A 22 -52.34 9.57 -14.69
N PRO A 23 -52.49 10.73 -15.37
CA PRO A 23 -51.45 11.76 -15.44
C PRO A 23 -51.03 12.41 -14.11
N ARG A 24 -51.87 12.30 -13.07
CA ARG A 24 -51.62 12.83 -11.72
C ARG A 24 -51.86 11.78 -10.62
N GLY A 25 -51.96 10.50 -11.00
CA GLY A 25 -52.18 9.40 -10.07
C GLY A 25 -50.88 8.90 -9.43
N PRO A 26 -50.97 7.99 -8.44
CA PRO A 26 -49.81 7.37 -7.82
C PRO A 26 -49.04 6.48 -8.80
N VAL A 27 -47.76 6.26 -8.51
CA VAL A 27 -46.87 5.31 -9.21
C VAL A 27 -47.29 3.87 -8.90
N LEU A 28 -47.17 2.99 -9.89
CA LEU A 28 -47.54 1.58 -9.79
C LEU A 28 -46.32 0.69 -9.53
N ILE A 29 -46.46 -0.29 -8.64
CA ILE A 29 -45.39 -1.25 -8.29
C ILE A 29 -45.00 -2.18 -9.47
N GLU A 30 -45.88 -2.32 -10.45
CA GLU A 30 -45.61 -3.10 -11.68
C GLU A 30 -44.67 -2.39 -12.67
N ASP A 31 -44.23 -1.15 -12.39
CA ASP A 31 -43.14 -0.52 -13.12
C ASP A 31 -41.80 -1.21 -12.81
N PHE A 32 -41.57 -2.36 -13.45
CA PHE A 32 -40.42 -3.21 -13.20
C PHE A 32 -39.09 -2.48 -13.46
N HIS A 33 -39.01 -1.67 -14.51
CA HIS A 33 -37.78 -0.92 -14.85
C HIS A 33 -37.44 0.10 -13.76
N LEU A 34 -38.44 0.84 -13.25
CA LEU A 34 -38.25 1.74 -12.11
C LEU A 34 -37.70 0.99 -10.90
N VAL A 35 -38.31 -0.15 -10.54
CA VAL A 35 -37.93 -0.95 -9.38
C VAL A 35 -36.50 -1.49 -9.54
N GLU A 36 -36.18 -2.13 -10.67
CA GLU A 36 -34.86 -2.72 -10.94
C GLU A 36 -33.76 -1.64 -10.92
N LYS A 37 -33.99 -0.52 -11.61
CA LYS A 37 -33.04 0.60 -11.69
C LYS A 37 -32.70 1.17 -10.31
N LEU A 38 -33.71 1.41 -9.46
CA LEU A 38 -33.49 1.91 -8.10
C LEU A 38 -32.84 0.86 -7.18
N GLN A 39 -33.19 -0.42 -7.34
CA GLN A 39 -32.59 -1.50 -6.54
C GLN A 39 -31.09 -1.67 -6.83
N HIS A 40 -30.68 -1.56 -8.09
CA HIS A 40 -29.26 -1.59 -8.45
C HIS A 40 -28.54 -0.34 -7.95
N PHE A 41 -29.11 0.86 -8.15
CA PHE A 41 -28.55 2.13 -7.67
C PHE A 41 -28.27 2.09 -6.16
N ASN A 42 -29.23 1.60 -5.37
CA ASN A 42 -29.09 1.47 -3.91
C ASN A 42 -27.97 0.51 -3.46
N ARG A 43 -27.37 -0.27 -4.37
CA ARG A 43 -26.33 -1.27 -4.09
C ARG A 43 -24.99 -0.97 -4.78
N GLU A 44 -24.82 0.22 -5.36
CA GLU A 44 -23.56 0.59 -6.01
C GLU A 44 -22.38 0.80 -5.05
N ARG A 45 -22.64 0.99 -3.74
CA ARG A 45 -21.58 1.23 -2.75
C ARG A 45 -21.19 -0.07 -2.07
N ILE A 46 -19.90 -0.41 -2.19
CA ILE A 46 -19.24 -1.42 -1.36
C ILE A 46 -18.46 -0.73 -0.24
N PRO A 47 -18.06 -1.44 0.84
CA PRO A 47 -17.17 -0.87 1.84
C PRO A 47 -15.90 -0.31 1.19
N GLU A 48 -15.47 0.88 1.61
CA GLU A 48 -14.14 1.35 1.24
C GLU A 48 -13.05 0.51 1.93
N ARG A 49 -11.79 0.68 1.52
CA ARG A 49 -10.67 0.09 2.27
C ARG A 49 -10.58 0.74 3.64
N VAL A 50 -10.37 -0.06 4.69
CA VAL A 50 -10.23 0.43 6.07
C VAL A 50 -9.10 1.47 6.20
N VAL A 51 -8.05 1.34 5.41
CA VAL A 51 -6.96 2.29 5.20
C VAL A 51 -6.70 2.44 3.71
N HIS A 52 -6.12 3.56 3.28
CA HIS A 52 -5.85 3.79 1.86
C HIS A 52 -7.09 3.83 0.96
N ALA A 53 -8.20 4.37 1.48
CA ALA A 53 -9.48 4.46 0.77
C ALA A 53 -9.40 5.35 -0.47
N LYS A 54 -8.85 6.56 -0.33
CA LYS A 54 -8.61 7.50 -1.44
C LYS A 54 -7.38 7.09 -2.25
N GLY A 55 -7.51 6.94 -3.56
CA GLY A 55 -6.37 6.57 -4.40
C GLY A 55 -6.66 6.53 -5.88
N SER A 56 -5.62 6.24 -6.66
CA SER A 56 -5.63 6.25 -8.13
C SER A 56 -4.87 5.06 -8.66
N GLY A 57 -5.32 4.50 -9.78
CA GLY A 57 -4.71 3.31 -10.36
C GLY A 57 -4.40 3.48 -11.84
N ALA A 58 -3.35 2.80 -12.30
CA ALA A 58 -3.00 2.72 -13.70
C ALA A 58 -2.27 1.41 -14.01
N TYR A 59 -2.36 1.00 -15.27
CA TYR A 59 -1.64 -0.14 -15.81
C TYR A 59 -0.32 0.29 -16.44
N GLY A 60 0.60 -0.65 -16.53
CA GLY A 60 1.92 -0.44 -17.10
C GLY A 60 2.64 -1.74 -17.39
N ILE A 61 3.95 -1.59 -17.65
CA ILE A 61 4.87 -2.69 -17.89
C ILE A 61 6.08 -2.52 -16.98
N PHE A 62 6.52 -3.62 -16.37
CA PHE A 62 7.84 -3.77 -15.78
C PHE A 62 8.77 -4.45 -16.80
N GLU A 63 9.94 -3.86 -17.06
CA GLU A 63 10.96 -4.41 -17.96
C GLU A 63 12.28 -4.61 -17.21
N VAL A 64 12.83 -5.83 -17.25
CA VAL A 64 14.11 -6.17 -16.61
C VAL A 64 15.26 -5.52 -17.39
N THR A 65 16.15 -4.81 -16.70
CA THR A 65 17.33 -4.14 -17.29
C THR A 65 18.66 -4.74 -16.82
N SER A 66 18.66 -5.48 -15.71
CA SER A 66 19.85 -6.09 -15.12
C SER A 66 19.59 -7.54 -14.72
N ASP A 67 20.63 -8.37 -14.81
CA ASP A 67 20.59 -9.75 -14.35
C ASP A 67 20.77 -9.83 -12.83
N ILE A 68 19.76 -10.37 -12.14
CA ILE A 68 19.77 -10.66 -10.71
C ILE A 68 19.50 -12.15 -10.41
N THR A 69 19.58 -13.03 -11.41
CA THR A 69 19.25 -14.46 -11.30
C THR A 69 20.09 -15.21 -10.27
N ARG A 70 21.27 -14.67 -9.94
CA ARG A 70 22.11 -15.14 -8.82
C ARG A 70 21.46 -15.03 -7.43
N TYR A 71 20.41 -14.24 -7.28
CA TYR A 71 19.70 -14.04 -6.00
C TYR A 71 18.32 -14.68 -5.98
N THR A 72 17.68 -14.83 -7.14
CA THR A 72 16.29 -15.27 -7.22
C THR A 72 16.04 -16.12 -8.47
N ARG A 73 15.22 -17.17 -8.30
CA ARG A 73 14.67 -17.97 -9.41
C ARG A 73 13.33 -17.45 -9.94
N ALA A 74 12.88 -16.27 -9.50
CA ALA A 74 11.57 -15.75 -9.89
C ALA A 74 11.51 -15.43 -11.39
N ASP A 75 10.53 -16.03 -12.06
CA ASP A 75 10.42 -16.06 -13.52
C ASP A 75 10.39 -14.65 -14.16
N LEU A 76 9.76 -13.67 -13.51
CA LEU A 76 9.72 -12.29 -13.98
C LEU A 76 11.10 -11.61 -14.09
N PHE A 77 12.14 -12.14 -13.42
CA PHE A 77 13.52 -11.64 -13.46
C PHE A 77 14.47 -12.52 -14.27
N ALA A 78 13.97 -13.60 -14.88
CA ALA A 78 14.78 -14.65 -15.49
C ALA A 78 15.66 -14.19 -16.66
N GLN A 79 15.32 -13.06 -17.30
CA GLN A 79 16.07 -12.55 -18.45
C GLN A 79 15.96 -11.02 -18.57
N VAL A 80 17.09 -10.36 -18.88
CA VAL A 80 17.11 -8.95 -19.30
C VAL A 80 16.25 -8.75 -20.55
N GLY A 81 15.40 -7.71 -20.54
CA GLY A 81 14.44 -7.40 -21.58
C GLY A 81 13.09 -8.12 -21.42
N ARG A 82 12.94 -9.01 -20.43
CA ARG A 82 11.63 -9.59 -20.10
C ARG A 82 10.66 -8.49 -19.65
N LYS A 83 9.44 -8.56 -20.16
CA LYS A 83 8.35 -7.63 -19.85
C LYS A 83 7.24 -8.35 -19.10
N THR A 84 6.76 -7.72 -18.04
CA THR A 84 5.68 -8.22 -17.19
C THR A 84 4.64 -7.12 -17.05
N ASP A 85 3.37 -7.44 -17.33
CA ASP A 85 2.28 -6.50 -17.10
C ASP A 85 2.19 -6.15 -15.62
N VAL A 86 1.91 -4.88 -15.32
CA VAL A 86 1.68 -4.42 -13.96
C VAL A 86 0.42 -3.59 -13.84
N PHE A 87 -0.16 -3.61 -12.65
CA PHE A 87 -1.15 -2.65 -12.19
C PHE A 87 -0.67 -2.00 -10.90
N ILE A 88 -0.68 -0.67 -10.83
CA ILE A 88 -0.25 0.08 -9.66
C ILE A 88 -1.41 0.89 -9.13
N ARG A 89 -1.62 0.85 -7.81
CA ARG A 89 -2.53 1.75 -7.10
C ARG A 89 -1.76 2.61 -6.10
N PHE A 90 -1.86 3.92 -6.28
CA PHE A 90 -1.43 4.94 -5.34
C PHE A 90 -2.56 5.35 -4.42
N SER A 91 -2.25 5.89 -3.24
CA SER A 91 -3.27 6.32 -2.27
C SER A 91 -2.70 7.19 -1.16
N THR A 92 -3.54 7.94 -0.45
CA THR A 92 -3.25 8.40 0.92
C THR A 92 -3.49 7.25 1.92
N VAL A 93 -3.47 7.46 3.24
CA VAL A 93 -3.67 6.42 4.27
C VAL A 93 -4.91 6.69 5.12
N GLY A 94 -4.93 7.85 5.81
CA GLY A 94 -5.87 8.14 6.88
C GLY A 94 -7.22 8.70 6.42
N GLY A 95 -7.29 9.23 5.19
CA GLY A 95 -8.49 9.80 4.60
C GLY A 95 -9.47 8.76 4.04
N GLU A 96 -10.76 9.06 4.12
CA GLU A 96 -11.85 8.27 3.50
C GLU A 96 -11.94 8.54 1.98
N LYS A 97 -12.83 7.84 1.27
CA LYS A 97 -12.96 7.91 -0.20
C LYS A 97 -13.07 9.32 -0.78
N GLY A 98 -13.68 10.26 -0.06
CA GLY A 98 -13.88 11.65 -0.49
C GLY A 98 -12.85 12.66 0.04
N SER A 99 -11.79 12.20 0.71
CA SER A 99 -10.73 13.08 1.23
C SER A 99 -9.86 13.68 0.12
N ALA A 100 -9.07 14.70 0.46
CA ALA A 100 -8.19 15.38 -0.49
C ALA A 100 -6.87 14.62 -0.71
N ASP A 101 -6.40 14.58 -1.97
CA ASP A 101 -5.16 13.91 -2.37
C ASP A 101 -3.89 14.58 -1.82
N THR A 102 -3.94 15.87 -1.50
CA THR A 102 -2.79 16.70 -1.10
C THR A 102 -2.57 16.79 0.40
N GLU A 103 -3.29 16.00 1.20
CA GLU A 103 -3.10 15.91 2.66
C GLU A 103 -1.70 15.42 3.06
N ARG A 104 -1.20 15.86 4.22
CA ARG A 104 0.07 15.33 4.76
C ARG A 104 -0.16 13.92 5.29
N ASP A 105 0.41 12.93 4.61
CA ASP A 105 0.17 11.51 4.88
C ASP A 105 1.26 10.68 4.18
N PRO A 106 1.62 9.45 4.60
CA PRO A 106 2.30 8.54 3.70
C PRO A 106 1.45 8.32 2.45
N ARG A 107 2.08 7.85 1.37
CA ARG A 107 1.37 7.42 0.17
C ARG A 107 1.54 5.94 -0.03
N GLY A 108 0.44 5.22 -0.25
CA GLY A 108 0.48 3.84 -0.70
C GLY A 108 1.07 3.74 -2.10
N PHE A 109 1.89 2.73 -2.32
CA PHE A 109 2.51 2.40 -3.62
C PHE A 109 2.39 0.89 -3.83
N ALA A 110 1.17 0.42 -4.14
CA ALA A 110 0.88 -0.99 -4.29
C ALA A 110 1.01 -1.43 -5.75
N ILE A 111 1.87 -2.42 -6.02
CA ILE A 111 2.17 -2.93 -7.36
C ILE A 111 1.73 -4.39 -7.44
N LYS A 112 0.97 -4.73 -8.46
CA LYS A 112 0.64 -6.11 -8.85
C LYS A 112 1.39 -6.43 -10.14
N PHE A 113 2.20 -7.47 -10.12
CA PHE A 113 2.87 -8.02 -11.29
C PHE A 113 2.13 -9.28 -11.74
N TYR A 114 1.67 -9.31 -12.98
CA TYR A 114 0.99 -10.47 -13.56
C TYR A 114 2.05 -11.39 -14.20
N THR A 115 2.67 -12.26 -13.40
CA THR A 115 3.73 -13.16 -13.87
C THR A 115 3.15 -14.46 -14.44
N ASP A 116 3.99 -15.25 -15.11
CA ASP A 116 3.61 -16.57 -15.64
C ASP A 116 3.45 -17.65 -14.56
N GLU A 117 3.90 -17.36 -13.33
CA GLU A 117 3.80 -18.25 -12.16
C GLU A 117 2.82 -17.73 -11.09
N GLY A 118 2.06 -16.68 -11.37
CA GLY A 118 1.05 -16.11 -10.48
C GLY A 118 1.13 -14.60 -10.38
N ASN A 119 0.25 -14.02 -9.57
CA ASN A 119 0.35 -12.60 -9.25
C ASN A 119 1.34 -12.40 -8.10
N TRP A 120 2.32 -11.52 -8.28
CA TRP A 120 3.14 -11.01 -7.18
C TRP A 120 2.66 -9.60 -6.80
N ASP A 121 2.36 -9.39 -5.52
CA ASP A 121 1.95 -8.09 -5.00
C ASP A 121 3.04 -7.49 -4.09
N LEU A 122 3.71 -6.44 -4.58
CA LEU A 122 4.57 -5.59 -3.76
C LEU A 122 3.76 -4.42 -3.22
N VAL A 123 3.23 -4.58 -2.00
CA VAL A 123 2.31 -3.61 -1.37
C VAL A 123 3.11 -2.60 -0.54
N GLY A 124 3.72 -1.65 -1.23
CA GLY A 124 4.65 -0.67 -0.67
C GLY A 124 4.01 0.64 -0.22
N ASN A 125 4.87 1.55 0.22
CA ASN A 125 4.59 2.96 0.51
C ASN A 125 5.64 3.86 -0.13
N ASN A 126 5.43 5.18 -0.11
CA ASN A 126 6.42 6.18 -0.52
C ASN A 126 7.53 6.44 0.51
N THR A 127 7.61 5.61 1.55
CA THR A 127 8.61 5.66 2.61
C THR A 127 9.25 4.27 2.82
N PRO A 128 10.56 4.19 3.09
CA PRO A 128 11.25 2.93 3.35
C PRO A 128 10.98 2.37 4.76
N VAL A 129 10.34 3.13 5.64
CA VAL A 129 10.06 2.75 7.04
C VAL A 129 8.57 2.97 7.39
N PHE A 130 8.16 2.55 8.58
CA PHE A 130 6.82 2.78 9.11
C PHE A 130 6.85 3.26 10.56
N PHE A 131 5.68 3.65 11.11
CA PHE A 131 5.57 4.22 12.46
C PHE A 131 5.71 3.19 13.58
N ILE A 132 5.51 1.92 13.28
CA ILE A 132 5.47 0.82 14.25
C ILE A 132 6.18 -0.39 13.67
N ARG A 133 6.73 -1.22 14.56
CA ARG A 133 7.46 -2.46 14.21
C ARG A 133 6.77 -3.74 14.63
N ASP A 134 5.57 -3.66 15.21
CA ASP A 134 4.78 -4.83 15.59
C ASP A 134 3.31 -4.66 15.12
N GLY A 135 2.82 -5.64 14.35
CA GLY A 135 1.50 -5.59 13.71
C GLY A 135 0.34 -5.47 14.69
N ILE A 136 0.51 -5.90 15.94
CA ILE A 136 -0.54 -5.80 16.96
C ILE A 136 -0.92 -4.34 17.27
N LYS A 137 -0.02 -3.38 17.03
CA LYS A 137 -0.28 -1.94 17.22
C LYS A 137 -0.98 -1.29 16.03
N PHE A 138 -1.13 -1.97 14.91
CA PHE A 138 -1.67 -1.37 13.69
C PHE A 138 -3.10 -0.81 13.87
N PRO A 139 -4.06 -1.51 14.51
CA PRO A 139 -5.38 -0.94 14.75
C PRO A 139 -5.34 0.30 15.65
N ASP A 140 -4.56 0.27 16.74
CA ASP A 140 -4.40 1.41 17.65
C ASP A 140 -3.85 2.63 16.91
N PHE A 141 -2.78 2.44 16.13
CA PHE A 141 -2.18 3.47 15.29
C PHE A 141 -3.22 4.04 14.32
N ILE A 142 -3.93 3.19 13.56
CA ILE A 142 -4.90 3.66 12.57
C ILE A 142 -6.07 4.40 13.23
N HIS A 143 -6.53 4.00 14.42
CA HIS A 143 -7.54 4.75 15.16
C HIS A 143 -7.07 6.18 15.48
N THR A 144 -5.80 6.35 15.87
CA THR A 144 -5.27 7.69 16.23
C THR A 144 -5.06 8.58 15.01
N GLN A 145 -4.85 8.01 13.81
CA GLN A 145 -4.74 8.75 12.55
C GLN A 145 -6.10 9.09 11.91
N LYS A 146 -7.19 8.48 12.40
CA LYS A 146 -8.54 8.64 11.86
C LYS A 146 -9.39 9.57 12.74
N ARG A 147 -10.71 9.35 12.73
CA ARG A 147 -11.70 10.20 13.38
C ARG A 147 -11.90 9.74 14.81
N ASP A 148 -11.95 10.70 15.71
CA ASP A 148 -12.32 10.45 17.10
C ASP A 148 -13.74 9.88 17.18
N PRO A 149 -13.98 8.82 17.98
CA PRO A 149 -15.25 8.12 17.99
C PRO A 149 -16.42 8.93 18.56
N ARG A 150 -16.15 10.00 19.32
CA ARG A 150 -17.19 10.85 19.90
C ARG A 150 -17.56 12.01 18.97
N THR A 151 -16.56 12.64 18.37
CA THR A 151 -16.71 13.88 17.61
C THR A 151 -16.75 13.68 16.10
N ASN A 152 -16.27 12.54 15.62
CA ASN A 152 -16.07 12.25 14.20
C ASN A 152 -15.10 13.24 13.49
N LEU A 153 -14.29 13.97 14.27
CA LEU A 153 -13.27 14.91 13.80
C LEU A 153 -11.87 14.27 13.90
N LYS A 154 -10.89 14.82 13.17
CA LYS A 154 -9.48 14.49 13.41
C LYS A 154 -9.07 14.97 14.80
N ASN A 155 -8.25 14.18 15.49
CA ASN A 155 -7.86 14.45 16.87
C ASN A 155 -6.32 14.47 16.99
N PRO A 156 -5.68 15.66 16.86
CA PRO A 156 -4.25 15.80 17.04
C PRO A 156 -3.76 15.32 18.41
N THR A 157 -4.57 15.45 19.46
CA THR A 157 -4.21 14.96 20.80
C THR A 157 -4.02 13.45 20.81
N ALA A 158 -4.96 12.67 20.24
CA ALA A 158 -4.82 11.21 20.17
C ALA A 158 -3.64 10.78 19.29
N MET A 159 -3.44 11.47 18.16
CA MET A 159 -2.34 11.23 17.22
C MET A 159 -0.98 11.40 17.91
N TRP A 160 -0.76 12.55 18.57
CA TRP A 160 0.51 12.85 19.24
C TRP A 160 0.69 12.11 20.56
N ASP A 161 -0.37 11.79 21.29
CA ASP A 161 -0.25 10.96 22.50
C ASP A 161 0.31 9.59 22.14
N PHE A 162 -0.24 8.93 21.11
CA PHE A 162 0.25 7.64 20.63
C PHE A 162 1.72 7.71 20.20
N TRP A 163 2.09 8.66 19.32
CA TRP A 163 3.49 8.79 18.88
C TRP A 163 4.45 9.10 20.03
N SER A 164 4.04 9.94 20.98
CA SER A 164 4.89 10.26 22.14
C SER A 164 5.11 9.06 23.09
N LEU A 165 4.23 8.05 23.05
CA LEU A 165 4.34 6.79 23.81
C LEU A 165 4.96 5.64 22.98
N SER A 166 5.12 5.85 21.68
CA SER A 166 5.72 4.92 20.72
C SER A 166 6.95 5.56 20.07
N PRO A 167 8.08 5.66 20.80
CA PRO A 167 9.29 6.33 20.32
C PRO A 167 9.83 5.72 19.00
N GLU A 168 9.53 4.46 18.71
CA GLU A 168 9.87 3.81 17.44
C GLU A 168 9.29 4.50 16.20
N SER A 169 8.25 5.33 16.40
CA SER A 169 7.63 6.11 15.33
C SER A 169 8.47 7.29 14.85
N LEU A 170 9.48 7.71 15.61
CA LEU A 170 10.21 8.97 15.43
C LEU A 170 10.81 9.13 14.02
N HIS A 171 11.33 8.04 13.45
CA HIS A 171 11.92 8.05 12.11
C HIS A 171 10.87 8.33 11.02
N GLN A 172 9.72 7.68 11.11
CA GLN A 172 8.62 7.90 10.17
C GLN A 172 7.89 9.22 10.45
N VAL A 173 7.78 9.69 11.69
CA VAL A 173 7.27 11.03 12.02
C VAL A 173 8.16 12.09 11.39
N THR A 174 9.48 11.96 11.51
CA THR A 174 10.44 12.88 10.88
C THR A 174 10.29 12.89 9.35
N THR A 175 10.09 11.72 8.74
CA THR A 175 9.82 11.61 7.29
C THR A 175 8.48 12.26 6.93
N LEU A 176 7.40 11.99 7.67
CA LEU A 176 6.05 12.51 7.42
C LEU A 176 6.00 14.04 7.51
N PHE A 177 6.69 14.65 8.47
CA PHE A 177 6.67 16.10 8.66
C PHE A 177 7.73 16.84 7.85
N SER A 178 8.62 16.13 7.14
CA SER A 178 9.51 16.73 6.14
C SER A 178 8.72 17.29 4.94
N ASP A 179 9.44 17.86 3.97
CA ASP A 179 8.88 18.24 2.67
C ASP A 179 8.19 17.05 1.96
N ARG A 180 8.70 15.83 2.12
CA ARG A 180 8.17 14.61 1.45
C ARG A 180 6.81 14.12 1.96
N GLY A 181 6.26 14.74 3.00
CA GLY A 181 4.92 14.40 3.52
C GLY A 181 3.76 14.78 2.60
N THR A 182 3.99 15.67 1.64
CA THR A 182 2.99 16.17 0.68
C THR A 182 3.58 16.15 -0.74
N PRO A 183 3.73 14.97 -1.37
CA PRO A 183 4.28 14.89 -2.72
C PRO A 183 3.41 15.62 -3.74
N ASP A 184 4.04 16.22 -4.75
CA ASP A 184 3.37 16.89 -5.87
C ASP A 184 2.92 15.86 -6.93
N GLY A 185 1.77 15.25 -6.63
CA GLY A 185 1.22 14.14 -7.40
C GLY A 185 1.96 12.82 -7.17
N TYR A 186 1.39 11.72 -7.66
CA TYR A 186 1.97 10.38 -7.44
C TYR A 186 3.23 10.12 -8.28
N ARG A 187 3.44 10.88 -9.35
CA ARG A 187 4.55 10.67 -10.30
C ARG A 187 5.90 11.13 -9.75
N ALA A 188 5.90 12.03 -8.76
CA ALA A 188 7.09 12.68 -8.21
C ALA A 188 7.50 12.14 -6.83
N MET A 189 7.11 10.89 -6.50
CA MET A 189 7.51 10.21 -5.27
C MET A 189 8.17 8.86 -5.57
N HIS A 190 9.06 8.44 -4.68
CA HIS A 190 9.56 7.06 -4.68
C HIS A 190 8.51 6.10 -4.13
N GLY A 191 8.70 4.81 -4.36
CA GLY A 191 8.02 3.70 -3.70
C GLY A 191 9.05 2.77 -3.06
N PHE A 192 8.63 2.04 -2.03
CA PHE A 192 9.47 1.09 -1.31
C PHE A 192 8.62 -0.09 -0.88
N GLY A 193 9.22 -1.28 -0.88
CA GLY A 193 8.62 -2.43 -0.19
C GLY A 193 8.55 -2.25 1.34
N SER A 194 9.37 -1.32 1.86
CA SER A 194 9.61 -0.99 3.26
C SER A 194 10.18 -2.16 4.08
N HIS A 195 9.49 -3.30 4.11
CA HIS A 195 9.95 -4.51 4.80
C HIS A 195 11.21 -5.08 4.17
N THR A 196 11.93 -5.84 5.00
CA THR A 196 12.82 -6.89 4.50
C THR A 196 11.96 -8.04 3.98
N PHE A 197 12.29 -8.56 2.80
CA PHE A 197 11.74 -9.78 2.21
C PHE A 197 12.88 -10.79 2.01
N SER A 198 12.61 -11.96 1.43
CA SER A 198 13.65 -12.86 0.96
C SER A 198 13.57 -13.11 -0.55
N MET A 199 14.72 -13.46 -1.11
CA MET A 199 14.85 -14.05 -2.42
C MET A 199 15.53 -15.41 -2.30
N ILE A 200 15.13 -16.35 -3.16
CA ILE A 200 15.63 -17.72 -3.19
C ILE A 200 16.15 -18.01 -4.60
N ASP A 201 17.43 -18.34 -4.72
CA ASP A 201 18.05 -18.67 -6.00
C ASP A 201 17.67 -20.09 -6.48
N ALA A 202 18.20 -20.49 -7.64
CA ALA A 202 17.91 -21.81 -8.24
C ALA A 202 18.50 -22.99 -7.43
N GLN A 203 19.50 -22.75 -6.58
CA GLN A 203 20.14 -23.74 -5.71
C GLN A 203 19.47 -23.80 -4.32
N GLY A 204 18.48 -22.95 -4.05
CA GLY A 204 17.82 -22.87 -2.75
C GLY A 204 18.55 -21.99 -1.74
N GLY A 205 19.54 -21.20 -2.16
CA GLY A 205 20.20 -20.19 -1.33
C GLY A 205 19.26 -19.03 -1.04
N ARG A 206 19.22 -18.58 0.22
CA ARG A 206 18.40 -17.45 0.67
C ARG A 206 19.25 -16.20 0.87
N VAL A 207 18.75 -15.08 0.37
CA VAL A 207 19.20 -13.74 0.76
C VAL A 207 18.02 -12.89 1.22
N TRP A 208 18.29 -11.90 2.06
CA TRP A 208 17.33 -10.86 2.44
C TRP A 208 17.38 -9.70 1.45
N VAL A 209 16.22 -9.10 1.18
CA VAL A 209 16.09 -8.06 0.17
C VAL A 209 15.20 -6.90 0.64
N LYS A 210 15.57 -5.66 0.28
CA LYS A 210 14.69 -4.48 0.35
C LYS A 210 14.43 -3.97 -1.06
N TYR A 211 13.18 -3.64 -1.38
CA TYR A 211 12.77 -3.13 -2.69
C TYR A 211 12.66 -1.60 -2.70
N HIS A 212 13.21 -0.97 -3.73
CA HIS A 212 13.23 0.48 -3.96
C HIS A 212 12.71 0.78 -5.37
N VAL A 213 11.75 1.70 -5.48
CA VAL A 213 11.08 2.07 -6.74
C VAL A 213 11.25 3.57 -6.94
N LEU A 214 12.33 3.97 -7.61
CA LEU A 214 12.80 5.35 -7.66
C LEU A 214 12.23 6.09 -8.87
N SER A 215 11.43 7.13 -8.60
CA SER A 215 10.87 8.03 -9.63
C SER A 215 11.96 8.58 -10.55
N LEU A 216 11.74 8.45 -11.87
CA LEU A 216 12.60 9.02 -12.90
C LEU A 216 12.20 10.45 -13.30
N GLN A 217 11.13 10.98 -12.71
CA GLN A 217 10.65 12.35 -12.86
C GLN A 217 11.33 13.31 -11.86
N GLY A 218 12.04 12.76 -10.88
CA GLY A 218 12.58 13.50 -9.74
C GLY A 218 11.56 13.66 -8.61
N ILE A 219 12.08 13.98 -7.42
CA ILE A 219 11.24 14.27 -6.25
C ILE A 219 10.73 15.70 -6.33
N ARG A 220 9.41 15.88 -6.21
CA ARG A 220 8.76 17.19 -6.05
C ARG A 220 7.71 17.11 -4.97
N ASN A 221 7.63 18.16 -4.17
CA ASN A 221 6.76 18.25 -3.01
C ASN A 221 5.99 19.56 -3.06
N LEU A 222 4.79 19.55 -2.50
CA LEU A 222 3.97 20.74 -2.30
C LEU A 222 4.35 21.42 -0.99
N HIS A 223 4.52 22.73 -1.02
CA HIS A 223 4.58 23.53 0.20
C HIS A 223 3.22 23.42 0.95
N PRO A 224 3.17 23.42 2.30
CA PRO A 224 1.92 23.24 3.06
C PRO A 224 0.78 24.18 2.64
N ARG A 225 1.11 25.42 2.26
CA ARG A 225 0.13 26.40 1.78
C ARG A 225 -0.52 25.98 0.45
N ASP A 226 0.28 25.47 -0.49
CA ASP A 226 -0.24 25.00 -1.78
C ASP A 226 -1.01 23.71 -1.64
N ALA A 227 -0.53 22.79 -0.78
CA ALA A 227 -1.25 21.56 -0.45
C ALA A 227 -2.65 21.85 0.11
N ALA A 228 -2.77 22.81 1.04
CA ALA A 228 -4.04 23.23 1.61
C ALA A 228 -4.95 23.92 0.60
N ARG A 229 -4.40 24.78 -0.28
CA ARG A 229 -5.17 25.41 -1.36
C ARG A 229 -5.74 24.36 -2.32
N LEU A 230 -4.89 23.45 -2.80
CA LEU A 230 -5.29 22.37 -3.71
C LEU A 230 -6.30 21.43 -3.06
N ALA A 231 -6.20 21.17 -1.76
CA ALA A 231 -7.19 20.35 -1.05
C ALA A 231 -8.62 20.94 -1.11
N GLY A 232 -8.73 22.27 -1.21
CA GLY A 232 -10.02 22.95 -1.39
C GLY A 232 -10.45 23.13 -2.85
N GLU A 233 -9.50 23.44 -3.74
CA GLU A 233 -9.77 23.73 -5.16
C GLU A 233 -9.94 22.45 -6.02
N ASP A 234 -9.13 21.42 -5.75
CA ASP A 234 -9.11 20.15 -6.49
C ASP A 234 -8.75 18.99 -5.54
N PRO A 235 -9.71 18.45 -4.76
CA PRO A 235 -9.44 17.33 -3.85
C PRO A 235 -9.04 16.03 -4.55
N ASP A 236 -9.12 15.98 -5.89
CA ASP A 236 -8.72 14.87 -6.77
C ASP A 236 -7.42 15.19 -7.55
N TYR A 237 -6.59 16.13 -7.06
CA TYR A 237 -5.38 16.62 -7.74
C TYR A 237 -4.46 15.51 -8.24
N ALA A 238 -4.14 14.52 -7.40
CA ALA A 238 -3.18 13.47 -7.78
C ALA A 238 -3.79 12.44 -8.73
N GLN A 239 -5.11 12.18 -8.62
CA GLN A 239 -5.87 11.43 -9.62
C GLN A 239 -5.83 12.13 -10.98
N ARG A 240 -6.10 13.44 -11.01
CA ARG A 240 -6.09 14.25 -12.24
C ARG A 240 -4.70 14.26 -12.87
N ASP A 241 -3.66 14.56 -12.08
CA ASP A 241 -2.27 14.58 -12.54
C ASP A 241 -1.86 13.26 -13.21
N LEU A 242 -2.13 12.12 -12.57
CA LEU A 242 -1.78 10.80 -13.11
C LEU A 242 -2.56 10.49 -14.39
N PHE A 243 -3.89 10.68 -14.36
CA PHE A 243 -4.76 10.34 -15.46
C PHE A 243 -4.42 11.17 -16.71
N GLU A 244 -4.27 12.49 -16.56
CA GLU A 244 -3.96 13.38 -17.66
C GLU A 244 -2.55 13.14 -18.21
N ALA A 245 -1.58 12.78 -17.35
CA ALA A 245 -0.22 12.43 -17.79
C ALA A 245 -0.22 11.23 -18.72
N ILE A 246 -0.92 10.16 -18.35
CA ILE A 246 -1.02 8.98 -19.18
C ILE A 246 -1.83 9.27 -20.45
N ALA A 247 -2.95 10.00 -20.34
CA ALA A 247 -3.80 10.32 -21.49
C ALA A 247 -3.08 11.12 -22.58
N ARG A 248 -2.09 11.97 -22.20
CA ARG A 248 -1.28 12.76 -23.14
C ARG A 248 0.05 12.10 -23.54
N GLY A 249 0.29 10.85 -23.15
CA GLY A 249 1.52 10.11 -23.49
C GLY A 249 2.75 10.46 -22.63
N ASP A 250 2.59 11.25 -21.58
CA ASP A 250 3.63 11.58 -20.59
C ASP A 250 3.72 10.46 -19.53
N TYR A 251 4.14 9.28 -19.98
CA TYR A 251 4.11 8.05 -19.19
C TYR A 251 5.09 8.10 -18.01
N PRO A 252 4.60 8.04 -16.76
CA PRO A 252 5.50 8.07 -15.62
C PRO A 252 6.28 6.76 -15.47
N ARG A 253 7.56 6.88 -15.10
CA ARG A 253 8.52 5.78 -14.99
C ARG A 253 9.24 5.74 -13.66
N TRP A 254 9.56 4.55 -13.18
CA TRP A 254 10.36 4.32 -11.99
C TRP A 254 11.44 3.29 -12.24
N ARG A 255 12.64 3.54 -11.73
CA ARG A 255 13.71 2.54 -11.66
C ARG A 255 13.47 1.61 -10.47
N PHE A 256 13.40 0.32 -10.73
CA PHE A 256 13.26 -0.71 -9.70
C PHE A 256 14.65 -1.21 -9.29
N CYS A 257 14.96 -1.08 -8.00
CA CYS A 257 16.23 -1.47 -7.40
C CYS A 257 16.01 -2.37 -6.19
N ILE A 258 17.05 -3.11 -5.81
CA ILE A 258 17.10 -3.90 -4.59
C ILE A 258 18.35 -3.57 -3.76
N GLN A 259 18.26 -3.74 -2.44
CA GLN A 259 19.43 -4.00 -1.59
C GLN A 259 19.43 -5.48 -1.24
N VAL A 260 20.61 -6.11 -1.14
CA VAL A 260 20.76 -7.53 -0.83
C VAL A 260 21.65 -7.71 0.39
N MET A 261 21.22 -8.54 1.33
CA MET A 261 21.93 -8.88 2.56
C MET A 261 21.91 -10.41 2.74
N THR A 262 23.06 -11.04 3.02
CA THR A 262 23.10 -12.49 3.28
C THR A 262 22.54 -12.82 4.67
N GLU A 263 22.25 -14.09 4.94
CA GLU A 263 21.82 -14.50 6.29
C GLU A 263 22.90 -14.25 7.35
N GLU A 264 24.19 -14.40 7.00
CA GLU A 264 25.32 -14.10 7.89
C GLU A 264 25.41 -12.61 8.19
N GLN A 265 25.25 -11.76 7.18
CA GLN A 265 25.25 -10.31 7.37
C GLN A 265 24.09 -9.85 8.27
N ALA A 266 22.90 -10.43 8.10
CA ALA A 266 21.75 -10.15 8.97
C ALA A 266 21.99 -10.51 10.44
N ARG A 267 22.79 -11.54 10.72
CA ARG A 267 23.19 -11.91 12.09
C ARG A 267 24.24 -10.97 12.69
N ALA A 268 24.93 -10.21 11.86
CA ALA A 268 26.06 -9.37 12.25
C ALA A 268 25.73 -7.85 12.28
N THR A 269 24.56 -7.44 11.82
CA THR A 269 24.16 -6.02 11.82
C THR A 269 23.97 -5.49 13.24
N PRO A 270 24.35 -4.22 13.52
CA PRO A 270 24.19 -3.62 14.85
C PRO A 270 22.75 -3.18 15.15
N TYR A 271 21.85 -3.32 14.17
CA TYR A 271 20.42 -3.08 14.26
C TYR A 271 19.67 -4.34 13.83
N ASP A 272 18.41 -4.48 14.25
CA ASP A 272 17.52 -5.52 13.74
C ASP A 272 17.22 -5.27 12.25
N PRO A 273 17.68 -6.14 11.33
CA PRO A 273 17.47 -5.94 9.90
C PRO A 273 16.01 -6.18 9.48
N PHE A 274 15.17 -6.66 10.39
CA PHE A 274 13.73 -6.91 10.20
C PHE A 274 12.85 -5.89 10.92
N ASP A 275 13.43 -4.87 11.57
CA ASP A 275 12.70 -3.76 12.16
C ASP A 275 12.22 -2.78 11.08
N LEU A 276 10.91 -2.68 10.88
CA LEU A 276 10.29 -1.81 9.89
C LEU A 276 10.51 -0.30 10.15
N THR A 277 10.98 0.09 11.32
CA THR A 277 11.35 1.47 11.64
C THR A 277 12.78 1.83 11.20
N LYS A 278 13.49 0.87 10.60
CA LYS A 278 14.89 1.01 10.19
C LYS A 278 15.11 0.82 8.69
N VAL A 279 16.04 1.59 8.16
CA VAL A 279 16.64 1.37 6.84
C VAL A 279 17.96 0.62 6.96
N TRP A 280 18.34 -0.06 5.87
CA TRP A 280 19.69 -0.54 5.69
C TRP A 280 20.51 0.58 5.04
N PRO A 281 21.60 1.07 5.68
CA PRO A 281 22.40 2.14 5.09
C PRO A 281 22.89 1.78 3.69
N HIS A 282 22.72 2.69 2.74
CA HIS A 282 23.16 2.46 1.35
C HIS A 282 24.68 2.30 1.22
N ALA A 283 25.45 2.80 2.19
CA ALA A 283 26.90 2.59 2.25
C ALA A 283 27.27 1.13 2.53
N ASP A 284 26.46 0.43 3.34
CA ASP A 284 26.68 -0.97 3.70
C ASP A 284 26.08 -1.90 2.64
N PHE A 285 24.89 -1.54 2.15
CA PHE A 285 24.12 -2.33 1.19
C PHE A 285 23.71 -1.43 0.02
N PRO A 286 24.56 -1.26 -1.02
CA PRO A 286 24.26 -0.38 -2.14
C PRO A 286 23.08 -0.88 -2.98
N LEU A 287 22.42 0.04 -3.68
CA LEU A 287 21.33 -0.29 -4.59
C LEU A 287 21.83 -1.03 -5.83
N ILE A 288 21.17 -2.12 -6.17
CA ILE A 288 21.35 -2.89 -7.40
C ILE A 288 20.14 -2.62 -8.28
N GLU A 289 20.34 -2.05 -9.46
CA GLU A 289 19.28 -1.84 -10.44
C GLU A 289 18.80 -3.19 -10.99
N VAL A 290 17.48 -3.35 -11.16
CA VAL A 290 16.85 -4.58 -11.67
C VAL A 290 16.07 -4.33 -12.95
N GLY A 291 15.31 -3.23 -13.02
CA GLY A 291 14.43 -2.95 -14.14
C GLY A 291 13.77 -1.59 -14.09
N VAL A 292 12.84 -1.34 -15.02
CA VAL A 292 12.08 -0.10 -15.12
C VAL A 292 10.59 -0.40 -15.22
N ILE A 293 9.80 0.30 -14.41
CA ILE A 293 8.34 0.33 -14.47
C ILE A 293 7.92 1.54 -15.30
N THR A 294 6.99 1.37 -16.22
CA THR A 294 6.37 2.46 -17.00
C THR A 294 4.85 2.32 -16.97
N LEU A 295 4.13 3.29 -16.42
CA LEU A 295 2.65 3.32 -16.45
C LEU A 295 2.19 4.01 -17.73
N ASN A 296 1.40 3.30 -18.54
CA ASN A 296 1.07 3.71 -19.90
C ASN A 296 -0.39 3.53 -20.30
N ARG A 297 -1.24 3.07 -19.38
CA ARG A 297 -2.67 2.88 -19.67
C ARG A 297 -3.54 3.22 -18.46
N ASN A 298 -4.47 4.14 -18.66
CA ASN A 298 -5.50 4.44 -17.68
C ASN A 298 -6.52 3.27 -17.62
N PRO A 299 -7.13 3.03 -16.45
CA PRO A 299 -8.27 2.13 -16.36
C PRO A 299 -9.45 2.64 -17.20
N GLU A 300 -10.21 1.73 -17.81
CA GLU A 300 -11.44 2.05 -18.54
C GLU A 300 -12.58 2.37 -17.57
N ASN A 301 -12.62 1.68 -16.43
CA ASN A 301 -13.59 1.92 -15.36
C ASN A 301 -12.93 1.90 -13.99
N TYR A 302 -12.92 3.05 -13.32
CA TYR A 302 -12.32 3.23 -11.99
C TYR A 302 -12.88 2.24 -10.95
N PHE A 303 -14.19 2.01 -10.93
CA PHE A 303 -14.79 1.11 -9.92
C PHE A 303 -14.37 -0.35 -10.15
N ALA A 304 -14.42 -0.83 -11.38
CA ALA A 304 -14.07 -2.20 -11.74
C ALA A 304 -12.58 -2.51 -11.54
N GLU A 305 -11.71 -1.54 -11.87
CA GLU A 305 -10.27 -1.79 -11.96
C GLU A 305 -9.49 -1.18 -10.79
N VAL A 306 -9.91 -0.06 -10.19
CA VAL A 306 -9.18 0.61 -9.08
C VAL A 306 -9.83 0.33 -7.73
N GLU A 307 -11.14 0.57 -7.60
CA GLU A 307 -11.85 0.36 -6.32
C GLU A 307 -11.82 -1.12 -5.93
N GLN A 308 -12.10 -2.02 -6.88
CA GLN A 308 -12.10 -3.47 -6.65
C GLN A 308 -10.71 -4.14 -6.74
N ALA A 309 -9.64 -3.39 -7.00
CA ALA A 309 -8.29 -3.93 -6.92
C ALA A 309 -7.98 -4.45 -5.51
N ALA A 310 -7.32 -5.60 -5.44
CA ALA A 310 -6.93 -6.25 -4.20
C ALA A 310 -5.45 -6.65 -4.30
N PHE A 311 -4.65 -6.14 -3.37
CA PHE A 311 -3.22 -6.40 -3.30
C PHE A 311 -2.90 -7.07 -1.97
N SER A 312 -2.27 -8.23 -1.95
CA SER A 312 -1.97 -8.95 -0.72
C SER A 312 -0.48 -9.22 -0.60
N PRO A 313 0.23 -8.79 0.46
CA PRO A 313 1.64 -9.13 0.64
C PRO A 313 1.93 -10.63 0.64
N SER A 314 0.93 -11.47 0.95
CA SER A 314 1.04 -12.94 0.86
C SER A 314 0.98 -13.50 -0.57
N SER A 315 0.65 -12.69 -1.58
CA SER A 315 0.74 -13.06 -2.99
C SER A 315 2.18 -12.92 -3.48
N ILE A 316 2.94 -14.00 -3.31
CA ILE A 316 4.31 -14.17 -3.80
C ILE A 316 4.35 -15.25 -4.88
N VAL A 317 5.44 -15.25 -5.65
CA VAL A 317 5.74 -16.24 -6.69
C VAL A 317 7.04 -16.97 -6.35
N PRO A 318 7.28 -18.18 -6.89
CA PRO A 318 8.50 -18.94 -6.62
C PRO A 318 9.77 -18.09 -6.77
N GLY A 319 10.70 -18.23 -5.82
CA GLY A 319 11.94 -17.44 -5.81
C GLY A 319 11.87 -16.12 -5.06
N LEU A 320 10.67 -15.68 -4.65
CA LEU A 320 10.45 -14.59 -3.71
C LEU A 320 9.84 -15.16 -2.42
N GLY A 321 10.15 -14.57 -1.28
CA GLY A 321 9.66 -15.03 0.01
C GLY A 321 9.55 -13.92 1.06
N PHE A 322 9.16 -14.29 2.27
CA PHE A 322 8.97 -13.37 3.39
C PHE A 322 10.21 -13.28 4.28
N SER A 323 10.13 -12.44 5.32
CA SER A 323 11.11 -12.34 6.40
C SER A 323 10.40 -12.41 7.76
N PRO A 324 11.14 -12.57 8.88
CA PRO A 324 10.55 -12.55 10.22
C PRO A 324 10.17 -11.14 10.72
N ASP A 325 10.13 -10.11 9.86
CA ASP A 325 9.59 -8.79 10.21
C ASP A 325 8.16 -8.94 10.75
N ARG A 326 7.95 -8.56 12.02
CA ARG A 326 6.68 -8.76 12.73
C ARG A 326 5.51 -8.02 12.10
N MET A 327 5.76 -6.85 11.49
CA MET A 327 4.74 -6.13 10.75
C MET A 327 4.40 -6.87 9.46
N LEU A 328 5.40 -7.33 8.70
CA LEU A 328 5.16 -8.11 7.49
C LEU A 328 4.31 -9.35 7.80
N GLN A 329 4.67 -10.10 8.84
CA GLN A 329 3.96 -11.31 9.27
C GLN A 329 2.47 -11.06 9.54
N ALA A 330 2.12 -9.97 10.24
CA ALA A 330 0.72 -9.61 10.47
C ALA A 330 -0.04 -9.28 9.16
N ARG A 331 0.66 -8.66 8.20
CA ARG A 331 0.07 -8.32 6.89
C ARG A 331 -0.21 -9.53 6.02
N LEU A 332 0.50 -10.65 6.19
CA LEU A 332 0.28 -11.86 5.39
C LEU A 332 -1.14 -12.44 5.56
N PHE A 333 -1.73 -12.23 6.75
CA PHE A 333 -3.12 -12.55 7.05
C PHE A 333 -4.08 -11.41 6.67
N ALA A 334 -3.80 -10.19 7.18
CA ALA A 334 -4.79 -9.11 7.25
C ALA A 334 -5.37 -8.69 5.89
N TYR A 335 -4.58 -8.72 4.82
CA TYR A 335 -5.02 -8.22 3.52
C TYR A 335 -6.03 -9.15 2.85
N HIS A 336 -5.75 -10.46 2.83
CA HIS A 336 -6.68 -11.42 2.24
C HIS A 336 -8.02 -11.40 2.99
N ASP A 337 -7.96 -11.41 4.33
CA ASP A 337 -9.15 -11.29 5.19
C ASP A 337 -9.97 -10.03 4.88
N ALA A 338 -9.32 -8.86 4.78
CA ALA A 338 -9.99 -7.62 4.42
C ALA A 338 -10.64 -7.66 3.02
N HIS A 339 -10.06 -8.38 2.05
CA HIS A 339 -10.64 -8.54 0.71
C HIS A 339 -11.88 -9.43 0.72
N LEU A 340 -11.89 -10.50 1.52
CA LEU A 340 -13.05 -11.38 1.68
C LEU A 340 -14.27 -10.60 2.18
N TYR A 341 -14.08 -9.66 3.11
CA TYR A 341 -15.14 -8.77 3.59
C TYR A 341 -15.52 -7.69 2.56
N ARG A 342 -14.52 -6.96 2.05
CA ARG A 342 -14.74 -5.73 1.27
C ARG A 342 -15.34 -5.99 -0.12
N ILE A 343 -14.89 -7.05 -0.79
CA ILE A 343 -15.26 -7.35 -2.18
C ILE A 343 -16.06 -8.65 -2.25
N GLY A 344 -15.62 -9.68 -1.53
CA GLY A 344 -16.28 -10.98 -1.46
C GLY A 344 -15.33 -12.16 -1.68
N THR A 345 -15.81 -13.37 -1.38
CA THR A 345 -15.01 -14.60 -1.39
C THR A 345 -14.30 -14.87 -2.73
N ASN A 346 -14.94 -14.53 -3.84
CA ASN A 346 -14.43 -14.78 -5.19
C ASN A 346 -13.78 -13.53 -5.84
N TYR A 347 -13.29 -12.56 -5.05
CA TYR A 347 -12.71 -11.31 -5.60
C TYR A 347 -11.56 -11.52 -6.60
N GLN A 348 -10.84 -12.65 -6.51
CA GLN A 348 -9.75 -13.02 -7.42
C GLN A 348 -10.24 -13.37 -8.84
N ALA A 349 -11.54 -13.61 -9.03
CA ALA A 349 -12.13 -13.81 -10.36
C ALA A 349 -12.33 -12.49 -11.12
N LEU A 350 -12.32 -11.34 -10.41
CA LEU A 350 -12.48 -10.03 -11.04
C LEU A 350 -11.28 -9.71 -11.95
N PRO A 351 -11.49 -9.08 -13.12
CA PRO A 351 -10.45 -8.92 -14.14
C PRO A 351 -9.12 -8.34 -13.63
N VAL A 352 -9.14 -7.29 -12.81
CA VAL A 352 -7.90 -6.68 -12.29
C VAL A 352 -7.16 -7.56 -11.28
N ASN A 353 -7.86 -8.47 -10.60
CA ASN A 353 -7.27 -9.34 -9.57
C ASN A 353 -6.88 -10.71 -10.11
N ARG A 354 -7.44 -11.10 -11.26
CA ARG A 354 -7.27 -12.42 -11.85
C ARG A 354 -5.81 -12.62 -12.29
N PRO A 355 -5.17 -13.75 -11.93
CA PRO A 355 -3.86 -14.09 -12.48
C PRO A 355 -3.91 -14.27 -13.99
N HIS A 356 -2.84 -13.89 -14.68
CA HIS A 356 -2.64 -14.26 -16.09
C HIS A 356 -2.12 -15.71 -16.20
N ALA A 357 -1.40 -16.18 -15.18
CA ALA A 357 -1.02 -17.57 -15.02
C ALA A 357 -2.24 -18.52 -14.86
N PRO A 358 -2.15 -19.79 -15.28
CA PRO A 358 -3.22 -20.76 -15.09
C PRO A 358 -3.55 -21.01 -13.61
N VAL A 359 -4.82 -20.84 -13.24
CA VAL A 359 -5.32 -21.12 -11.88
C VAL A 359 -5.92 -22.53 -11.82
N ARG A 360 -5.35 -23.39 -10.98
CA ARG A 360 -5.78 -24.78 -10.81
C ARG A 360 -5.91 -25.10 -9.32
N THR A 361 -7.11 -24.89 -8.75
CA THR A 361 -7.35 -25.02 -7.30
C THR A 361 -8.51 -25.95 -6.99
N TYR A 362 -8.60 -26.35 -5.72
CA TYR A 362 -9.72 -27.11 -5.17
C TYR A 362 -10.83 -26.23 -4.58
N GLN A 363 -10.71 -24.90 -4.68
CA GLN A 363 -11.72 -23.96 -4.19
C GLN A 363 -13.01 -24.06 -5.03
N ARG A 364 -14.18 -24.00 -4.39
CA ARG A 364 -15.50 -24.09 -5.02
C ARG A 364 -16.49 -23.09 -4.42
N ASP A 365 -17.56 -22.82 -5.17
CA ASP A 365 -18.76 -22.10 -4.75
C ASP A 365 -18.47 -20.66 -4.27
N GLY A 366 -19.13 -20.22 -3.20
CA GLY A 366 -19.04 -18.85 -2.68
C GLY A 366 -19.89 -17.85 -3.47
N ALA A 367 -20.10 -16.67 -2.87
CA ALA A 367 -20.93 -15.62 -3.47
C ALA A 367 -20.37 -15.15 -4.82
N MET A 368 -21.27 -14.88 -5.78
CA MET A 368 -20.94 -14.36 -7.12
C MET A 368 -19.92 -15.21 -7.90
N ARG A 369 -20.00 -16.54 -7.81
CA ARG A 369 -19.13 -17.45 -8.56
C ARG A 369 -19.51 -17.48 -10.05
N SER A 370 -18.76 -16.77 -10.89
CA SER A 370 -19.10 -16.55 -12.32
C SER A 370 -18.13 -17.17 -13.33
N ASP A 371 -17.11 -17.90 -12.88
CA ASP A 371 -16.01 -18.45 -13.69
C ASP A 371 -16.22 -19.92 -14.13
N GLY A 372 -17.44 -20.45 -13.93
CA GLY A 372 -17.76 -21.86 -14.19
C GLY A 372 -17.37 -22.84 -13.07
N ASN A 373 -16.79 -22.37 -11.97
CA ASN A 373 -16.57 -23.15 -10.73
C ASN A 373 -15.79 -24.46 -10.93
N PHE A 374 -14.90 -24.50 -11.93
CA PHE A 374 -14.17 -25.70 -12.36
C PHE A 374 -15.05 -26.90 -12.78
N GLY A 375 -16.33 -26.67 -13.08
CA GLY A 375 -17.27 -27.69 -13.56
C GLY A 375 -17.33 -28.94 -12.67
N GLY A 376 -17.28 -30.12 -13.29
CA GLY A 376 -17.30 -31.42 -12.59
C GLY A 376 -15.94 -31.92 -12.10
N ALA A 377 -14.90 -31.08 -12.05
CA ALA A 377 -13.57 -31.51 -11.61
C ALA A 377 -13.54 -31.87 -10.11
N ALA A 378 -12.69 -32.83 -9.75
CA ALA A 378 -12.47 -33.21 -8.35
C ALA A 378 -12.17 -31.99 -7.47
N ASN A 379 -12.81 -31.92 -6.30
CA ASN A 379 -12.74 -30.81 -5.35
C ASN A 379 -12.00 -31.18 -4.04
N TYR A 380 -11.26 -32.29 -4.02
CA TYR A 380 -10.53 -32.79 -2.85
C TYR A 380 -9.15 -33.33 -3.26
N GLU A 381 -8.20 -33.36 -2.33
CA GLU A 381 -6.86 -33.94 -2.49
C GLU A 381 -6.45 -34.61 -1.17
N PRO A 382 -5.79 -35.79 -1.18
CA PRO A 382 -5.39 -36.58 -2.34
C PRO A 382 -6.58 -37.26 -3.05
N ASN A 383 -6.43 -37.54 -4.35
CA ASN A 383 -7.45 -38.22 -5.18
C ASN A 383 -6.83 -39.08 -6.28
N SER A 384 -7.64 -39.94 -6.93
CA SER A 384 -7.21 -40.82 -8.04
C SER A 384 -7.64 -40.33 -9.42
N VAL A 385 -8.09 -39.08 -9.54
CA VAL A 385 -8.61 -38.53 -10.81
C VAL A 385 -7.46 -38.08 -11.70
N ALA A 386 -7.41 -38.60 -12.92
CA ALA A 386 -6.38 -38.25 -13.91
C ALA A 386 -6.44 -36.77 -14.28
N GLY A 387 -5.29 -36.11 -14.32
CA GLY A 387 -5.16 -34.68 -14.64
C GLY A 387 -5.63 -33.71 -13.55
N ALA A 388 -6.10 -34.21 -12.39
CA ALA A 388 -6.44 -33.34 -11.27
C ALA A 388 -5.18 -32.64 -10.73
N PRO A 389 -5.28 -31.38 -10.23
CA PRO A 389 -4.13 -30.64 -9.73
C PRO A 389 -3.36 -31.38 -8.63
N ARG A 390 -2.03 -31.28 -8.63
CA ARG A 390 -1.14 -31.91 -7.63
C ARG A 390 -0.12 -30.88 -7.15
N GLN A 391 0.37 -31.06 -5.93
CA GLN A 391 1.51 -30.30 -5.44
C GLN A 391 2.77 -30.61 -6.25
N ASP A 392 3.68 -29.64 -6.35
CA ASP A 392 4.98 -29.80 -7.00
C ASP A 392 6.10 -29.41 -6.01
N ALA A 393 6.95 -30.39 -5.69
CA ALA A 393 8.04 -30.22 -4.73
C ALA A 393 9.17 -29.32 -5.25
N ALA A 394 9.25 -29.05 -6.55
CA ALA A 394 10.25 -28.16 -7.14
C ALA A 394 10.13 -26.71 -6.63
N HIS A 395 8.92 -26.29 -6.26
CA HIS A 395 8.64 -24.95 -5.75
C HIS A 395 8.77 -24.82 -4.23
N ARG A 396 9.20 -25.87 -3.52
CA ARG A 396 9.39 -25.83 -2.07
C ARG A 396 10.41 -24.75 -1.68
N GLU A 397 10.09 -23.98 -0.65
CA GLU A 397 11.03 -23.04 -0.04
C GLU A 397 12.05 -23.77 0.86
N PRO A 398 13.30 -23.26 0.95
CA PRO A 398 14.25 -23.80 1.91
C PRO A 398 13.74 -23.56 3.34
N PRO A 399 14.01 -24.46 4.30
CA PRO A 399 13.69 -24.21 5.71
C PRO A 399 14.29 -22.89 6.22
N LEU A 400 13.60 -22.24 7.16
CA LEU A 400 14.17 -21.13 7.93
C LEU A 400 14.51 -21.64 9.33
N PRO A 401 15.79 -21.63 9.75
CA PRO A 401 16.14 -21.97 11.12
C PRO A 401 15.48 -21.00 12.10
N LEU A 402 14.78 -21.55 13.10
CA LEU A 402 14.21 -20.79 14.21
C LEU A 402 14.96 -21.15 15.50
N ALA A 403 15.16 -20.17 16.37
CA ALA A 403 15.85 -20.34 17.65
C ALA A 403 15.13 -19.55 18.76
N GLY A 404 15.17 -20.08 19.99
CA GLY A 404 14.49 -19.51 21.15
C GLY A 404 13.12 -20.15 21.44
N ASP A 405 12.53 -19.74 22.56
CA ASP A 405 11.19 -20.17 22.97
C ASP A 405 10.11 -19.38 22.21
N ALA A 406 8.87 -19.87 22.21
CA ALA A 406 7.74 -19.11 21.67
C ALA A 406 7.13 -18.25 22.77
N ASP A 407 7.32 -16.93 22.72
CA ASP A 407 6.76 -15.96 23.68
C ASP A 407 6.53 -14.56 23.05
N ARG A 408 5.93 -13.65 23.81
CA ARG A 408 5.75 -12.23 23.47
C ARG A 408 7.00 -11.43 23.83
N TYR A 409 8.05 -11.55 23.02
CA TYR A 409 9.29 -10.79 23.21
C TYR A 409 9.09 -9.28 23.08
N ASP A 410 9.44 -8.52 24.12
CA ASP A 410 9.38 -7.05 24.12
C ASP A 410 10.33 -6.47 23.08
N HIS A 411 9.76 -5.93 22.00
CA HIS A 411 10.51 -5.35 20.89
C HIS A 411 11.25 -4.05 21.26
N ARG A 412 11.04 -3.49 22.46
CA ARG A 412 11.75 -2.28 22.91
C ARG A 412 13.14 -2.61 23.46
N VAL A 413 13.33 -3.82 23.98
CA VAL A 413 14.59 -4.22 24.60
C VAL A 413 15.67 -4.32 23.53
N GLY A 414 16.77 -3.58 23.71
CA GLY A 414 17.92 -3.61 22.80
C GLY A 414 17.71 -2.88 21.47
N ASN A 415 16.60 -2.19 21.28
CA ASN A 415 16.31 -1.44 20.06
C ASN A 415 16.54 0.06 20.23
N ASP A 416 17.23 0.67 19.27
CA ASP A 416 17.41 2.12 19.17
C ASP A 416 16.28 2.75 18.35
N ASP A 417 15.70 3.86 18.83
CA ASP A 417 14.59 4.57 18.19
C ASP A 417 14.98 5.96 17.67
N THR A 418 16.23 6.37 17.86
CA THR A 418 16.63 7.78 17.74
C THR A 418 17.72 8.03 16.69
N THR A 419 18.67 7.11 16.51
CA THR A 419 19.85 7.37 15.67
C THR A 419 19.45 7.67 14.22
N GLN A 420 18.65 6.81 13.58
CA GLN A 420 18.29 7.01 12.16
C GLN A 420 17.38 8.22 11.93
N ALA A 421 16.53 8.58 12.89
CA ALA A 421 15.76 9.82 12.82
C ALA A 421 16.68 11.06 12.90
N GLY A 422 17.69 11.01 13.78
CA GLY A 422 18.71 12.04 13.89
C GLY A 422 19.59 12.14 12.64
N ASP A 423 19.97 11.01 12.05
CA ASP A 423 20.75 10.96 10.81
C ASP A 423 19.98 11.61 9.67
N LEU A 424 18.69 11.29 9.54
CA LEU A 424 17.81 11.92 8.55
C LEU A 424 17.71 13.44 8.78
N PHE A 425 17.53 13.90 10.01
CA PHE A 425 17.50 15.33 10.34
C PHE A 425 18.81 16.03 9.96
N ARG A 426 19.97 15.42 10.26
CA ARG A 426 21.30 15.96 9.95
C ARG A 426 21.59 16.03 8.45
N LEU A 427 20.94 15.19 7.63
CA LEU A 427 21.06 15.22 6.17
C LEU A 427 20.24 16.36 5.52
N MET A 428 19.24 16.90 6.23
CA MET A 428 18.42 17.98 5.70
C MET A 428 19.19 19.29 5.60
N SER A 429 18.91 20.08 4.56
CA SER A 429 19.33 21.49 4.50
C SER A 429 18.67 22.32 5.62
N ALA A 430 19.21 23.50 5.90
CA ALA A 430 18.63 24.40 6.91
C ALA A 430 17.16 24.74 6.62
N ASP A 431 16.80 24.95 5.35
CA ASP A 431 15.42 25.24 4.93
C ASP A 431 14.50 24.03 5.15
N GLN A 432 14.98 22.82 4.87
CA GLN A 432 14.23 21.59 5.14
C GLN A 432 14.04 21.33 6.63
N GLN A 433 15.06 21.60 7.46
CA GLN A 433 14.95 21.52 8.92
C GLN A 433 13.94 22.54 9.45
N ALA A 434 13.98 23.78 8.96
CA ALA A 434 13.02 24.81 9.35
C ALA A 434 11.57 24.43 8.97
N LEU A 435 11.36 23.92 7.75
CA LEU A 435 10.05 23.46 7.30
C LEU A 435 9.55 22.27 8.12
N LEU A 436 10.41 21.29 8.41
CA LEU A 436 10.08 20.15 9.28
C LEU A 436 9.59 20.63 10.65
N ILE A 437 10.35 21.53 11.29
CA ILE A 437 10.02 22.10 12.60
C ILE A 437 8.69 22.87 12.52
N GLU A 438 8.50 23.71 11.51
CA GLU A 438 7.24 24.46 11.32
C GLU A 438 6.03 23.51 11.18
N ASN A 439 6.16 22.45 10.39
CA ASN A 439 5.08 21.47 10.19
C ASN A 439 4.72 20.76 11.51
N ILE A 440 5.71 20.37 12.31
CA ILE A 440 5.50 19.73 13.61
C ILE A 440 4.83 20.69 14.59
N VAL A 441 5.36 21.91 14.72
CA VAL A 441 4.82 22.95 15.61
C VAL A 441 3.35 23.23 15.27
N ASN A 442 3.03 23.39 13.99
CA ASN A 442 1.66 23.62 13.54
C ASN A 442 0.72 22.47 13.88
N ALA A 443 1.19 21.23 13.80
CA ALA A 443 0.42 20.04 14.13
C ALA A 443 0.29 19.79 15.65
N MET A 444 1.20 20.33 16.45
CA MET A 444 1.25 20.14 17.90
C MET A 444 0.66 21.29 18.72
N LYS A 445 0.46 22.48 18.14
CA LYS A 445 0.10 23.70 18.89
C LYS A 445 -1.15 23.59 19.78
N THR A 446 -2.11 22.72 19.43
CA THR A 446 -3.34 22.48 20.21
C THR A 446 -3.28 21.26 21.13
N VAL A 447 -2.16 20.54 21.13
CA VAL A 447 -1.96 19.32 21.91
C VAL A 447 -1.64 19.69 23.37
N PRO A 448 -2.14 18.94 24.38
CA PRO A 448 -1.78 19.15 25.77
C PRO A 448 -0.26 19.21 26.02
N ARG A 449 0.15 20.13 26.88
CA ARG A 449 1.56 20.43 27.16
C ARG A 449 2.38 19.20 27.55
N GLU A 450 1.84 18.30 28.37
CA GLU A 450 2.52 17.08 28.81
C GLU A 450 2.89 16.13 27.65
N ILE A 451 2.06 16.08 26.60
CA ILE A 451 2.35 15.31 25.38
C ILE A 451 3.38 16.05 24.53
N GLN A 452 3.28 17.39 24.44
CA GLN A 452 4.27 18.21 23.75
C GLN A 452 5.67 18.02 24.34
N GLU A 453 5.81 18.13 25.66
CA GLU A 453 7.08 17.95 26.39
C GLU A 453 7.63 16.53 26.19
N ARG A 454 6.78 15.49 26.26
CA ARG A 454 7.18 14.10 26.02
C ARG A 454 7.74 13.89 24.61
N GLN A 455 7.08 14.46 23.60
CA GLN A 455 7.50 14.34 22.21
C GLN A 455 8.77 15.15 21.91
N ILE A 456 8.90 16.36 22.47
CA ILE A 456 10.13 17.17 22.37
C ILE A 456 11.34 16.41 22.91
N ALA A 457 11.20 15.70 24.03
CA ALA A 457 12.28 14.90 24.59
C ALA A 457 12.76 13.79 23.63
N HIS A 458 11.88 13.22 22.80
CA HIS A 458 12.29 12.26 21.76
C HIS A 458 13.03 12.95 20.61
N PHE A 459 12.57 14.12 20.16
CA PHE A 459 13.29 14.90 19.15
C PHE A 459 14.68 15.31 19.63
N ALA A 460 14.83 15.76 20.89
CA ALA A 460 16.10 16.13 21.50
C ALA A 460 17.09 14.95 21.59
N LYS A 461 16.59 13.73 21.83
CA LYS A 461 17.42 12.51 21.81
C LYS A 461 17.94 12.17 20.40
N ALA A 462 17.17 12.46 19.35
CA ALA A 462 17.62 12.26 17.97
C ALA A 462 18.66 13.30 17.53
N ASP A 463 18.42 14.59 17.83
CA ASP A 463 19.38 15.69 17.68
C ASP A 463 18.96 16.86 18.60
N PRO A 464 19.86 17.43 19.43
CA PRO A 464 19.50 18.53 20.33
C PRO A 464 18.87 19.73 19.60
N ARG A 465 19.35 20.08 18.40
CA ARG A 465 18.81 21.21 17.62
C ARG A 465 17.40 20.94 17.12
N TYR A 466 17.06 19.67 16.90
CA TYR A 466 15.72 19.28 16.50
C TYR A 466 14.73 19.49 17.66
N GLY A 467 15.08 19.02 18.85
CA GLY A 467 14.30 19.27 20.08
C GLY A 467 14.15 20.77 20.36
N GLU A 468 15.27 21.51 20.37
CA GLU A 468 15.28 22.96 20.61
C GLU A 468 14.43 23.74 19.62
N GLY A 469 14.49 23.40 18.33
CA GLY A 469 13.71 24.05 17.29
C GLY A 469 12.20 23.90 17.51
N VAL A 470 11.75 22.68 17.82
CA VAL A 470 10.33 22.38 18.09
C VAL A 470 9.88 23.03 19.40
N ALA A 471 10.68 22.94 20.47
CA ALA A 471 10.39 23.55 21.76
C ALA A 471 10.23 25.07 21.64
N LYS A 472 11.17 25.73 20.97
CA LYS A 472 11.10 27.17 20.69
C LYS A 472 9.84 27.56 19.93
N GLY A 473 9.47 26.79 18.90
CA GLY A 473 8.26 27.04 18.11
C GLY A 473 6.96 26.87 18.91
N LEU A 474 6.96 26.01 19.93
CA LEU A 474 5.82 25.80 20.84
C LEU A 474 5.84 26.72 22.07
N GLY A 475 6.89 27.56 22.25
CA GLY A 475 7.04 28.41 23.43
C GLY A 475 7.38 27.65 24.71
N LEU A 476 8.04 26.50 24.58
CA LEU A 476 8.47 25.64 25.69
C LEU A 476 9.99 25.69 25.87
N ALA A 477 10.46 25.25 27.04
CA ALA A 477 11.88 24.97 27.24
C ALA A 477 12.27 23.68 26.50
N ALA A 478 13.48 23.68 25.92
CA ALA A 478 14.03 22.54 25.18
C ALA A 478 14.44 21.39 26.10
#